data_AF-A0A9X4IRZ1-F1
#
_entry.id   AF-A0A9X4IRZ1-F1
#
_cell.length_a   1.000
_cell.length_b   1.000
_cell.length_c   1.000
_cell.angle_alpha   90.00
_cell.angle_beta   90.00
_cell.angle_gamma   90.00
#
_symmetry.space_group_name_H-M   'P 1'
#
loop_
_entity.id
_entity.type
_entity.pdbx_description
1 polymer ?
#
loop_
_entity_poly.entity_id
_entity_poly.type
_entity_poly.pdbx_seq_one_letter_code
_entity_poly.pdbx_strand_id
1 'polypeptide(L)' 'MSGFKSGYEPTQDDLDNHSDQLNPNNDAYWQSRGEDERPDDWENQ' A
#
# COMPACT_ATOMS: atom_id res chain seq x y z
N MET A 1 -3.58 -8.92 -18.03
CA MET A 1 -4.22 -9.12 -16.71
C MET A 1 -4.51 -7.75 -16.15
N SER A 2 -5.75 -7.24 -16.30
CA SER A 2 -6.20 -6.06 -15.55
C SER A 2 -7.34 -6.53 -14.67
N GLY A 3 -7.07 -6.68 -13.39
CA GLY A 3 -7.96 -7.29 -12.39
C GLY A 3 -9.03 -6.35 -11.85
N PHE A 4 -9.27 -5.22 -12.50
CA PHE A 4 -10.35 -4.32 -12.10
C PHE A 4 -11.67 -4.86 -12.65
N LYS A 5 -12.54 -5.33 -11.73
CA LYS A 5 -13.90 -5.77 -12.04
C LYS A 5 -14.56 -4.72 -12.94
N SER A 6 -15.03 -5.14 -14.11
CA SER A 6 -15.72 -4.30 -15.09
C SER A 6 -16.81 -3.47 -14.40
N GLY A 7 -16.60 -2.14 -14.31
CA GLY A 7 -17.52 -1.17 -13.70
C GLY A 7 -17.13 -0.63 -12.32
N TYR A 8 -16.00 -1.05 -11.73
CA TYR A 8 -15.47 -0.40 -10.52
C TYR A 8 -14.55 0.76 -10.91
N GLU A 9 -15.03 1.99 -10.69
CA GLU A 9 -14.20 3.19 -10.75
C GLU A 9 -13.57 3.39 -9.36
N PRO A 10 -12.23 3.33 -9.24
CA PRO A 10 -11.56 3.59 -7.97
C PRO A 10 -11.84 5.01 -7.50
N THR A 11 -12.19 5.14 -6.23
CA THR A 11 -12.25 6.44 -5.56
C THR A 11 -10.84 6.97 -5.29
N GLN A 12 -10.72 8.26 -4.95
CA GLN A 12 -9.44 8.81 -4.52
C GLN A 12 -8.89 8.04 -3.31
N ASP A 13 -9.75 7.72 -2.35
CA ASP A 13 -9.38 6.94 -1.17
C ASP A 13 -8.83 5.55 -1.54
N ASP A 14 -9.40 4.89 -2.57
CA ASP A 14 -8.88 3.61 -3.05
C ASP A 14 -7.48 3.74 -3.64
N LEU A 15 -7.23 4.83 -4.39
CA LEU A 15 -5.94 5.11 -5.00
C LEU A 15 -4.90 5.52 -3.95
N ASP A 16 -5.29 6.27 -2.93
CA ASP A 16 -4.45 6.67 -1.83
C ASP A 16 -4.04 5.45 -1.01
N ASN A 17 -5.02 4.62 -0.61
CA ASN A 17 -4.77 3.36 0.09
C ASN A 17 -3.86 2.42 -0.73
N HIS A 18 -4.10 2.30 -2.04
CA HIS A 18 -3.25 1.51 -2.93
C HIS A 18 -1.82 2.07 -2.99
N SER A 19 -1.67 3.39 -3.06
CA SER A 19 -0.37 4.04 -3.10
C SER A 19 0.39 3.84 -1.78
N ASP A 20 -0.30 3.94 -0.65
CA ASP A 20 0.23 3.71 0.68
C ASP A 20 0.72 2.26 0.87
N GLN A 21 -0.03 1.27 0.39
CA GLN A 21 0.37 -0.14 0.39
C GLN A 21 1.60 -0.43 -0.46
N LEU A 22 1.95 0.46 -1.40
CA LEU A 22 3.11 0.32 -2.29
C LEU A 22 4.28 1.24 -1.92
N ASN A 23 4.19 1.96 -0.80
CA ASN A 23 5.19 2.91 -0.37
C ASN A 23 5.86 2.47 0.95
N PRO A 24 7.16 2.07 0.95
CA PRO A 24 7.88 1.71 2.18
C PRO A 24 7.94 2.80 3.25
N ASN A 25 7.66 4.06 2.90
CA ASN A 25 7.54 5.16 3.86
C ASN A 25 6.20 5.13 4.63
N ASN A 26 5.23 4.30 4.23
CA ASN A 26 3.94 4.17 4.89
C ASN A 26 3.86 2.84 5.65
N ASP A 27 3.29 2.85 6.84
CA ASP A 27 3.10 1.64 7.66
C ASP A 27 2.24 0.58 6.96
N ALA A 28 1.30 0.99 6.11
CA ALA A 28 0.45 0.09 5.33
C ALA A 28 1.25 -0.86 4.43
N TYR A 29 2.41 -0.41 3.92
CA TYR A 29 3.33 -1.27 3.17
C TYR A 29 3.85 -2.42 4.04
N TRP A 30 4.30 -2.12 5.26
CA TRP A 30 4.88 -3.08 6.19
C TRP A 30 3.83 -4.04 6.76
N GLN A 31 2.66 -3.52 7.13
CA GLN A 31 1.55 -4.35 7.57
C GLN A 31 1.05 -5.32 6.50
N SER A 32 1.08 -4.93 5.22
CA SER A 32 0.75 -5.85 4.12
C SER A 32 1.74 -7.03 3.99
N ARG A 33 2.92 -6.93 4.60
CA ARG A 33 3.97 -7.96 4.62
C ARG A 33 4.04 -8.75 5.92
N GLY A 34 3.15 -8.47 6.87
CA GLY A 34 3.05 -9.18 8.14
C GLY A 34 3.91 -8.59 9.26
N GLU A 35 4.43 -7.37 9.07
CA GLU A 35 5.09 -6.62 10.14
C GLU A 35 4.04 -5.79 10.90
N ASP A 36 4.19 -5.64 12.22
CA ASP A 36 3.25 -4.85 13.01
C ASP A 36 3.36 -3.35 12.70
N GLU A 37 4.60 -2.87 12.51
CA GLU A 37 4.94 -1.46 12.23
C GLU A 37 6.16 -1.39 11.29
N ARG A 38 6.41 -0.20 10.74
CA ARG A 38 7.60 0.06 9.93
C ARG A 38 8.89 0.02 10.77
N PRO A 39 9.95 -0.69 10.34
CA PRO A 39 11.25 -0.66 11.01
C PRO A 39 11.87 0.74 11.05
N ASP A 40 12.54 1.10 12.15
CA ASP A 40 13.20 2.41 12.30
C ASP A 40 14.25 2.70 11.21
N ASP A 41 14.90 1.66 10.69
CA ASP A 41 15.99 1.76 9.71
C ASP A 41 15.53 1.51 8.25
N TRP A 42 14.23 1.67 7.97
CA TRP A 42 13.64 1.38 6.65
C TRP A 42 14.24 2.17 5.48
N GLU A 43 14.78 3.36 5.74
CA GLU A 43 15.41 4.20 4.71
C GLU A 43 16.76 3.64 4.22
N ASN A 44 17.39 2.76 5.01
CA ASN A 44 18.72 2.21 4.73
C ASN A 44 18.71 0.76 4.23
N GLN A 45 17.53 0.22 3.84
CA GLN A 45 17.36 -1.15 3.34
C GLN A 45 17.67 -1.32 1.84
#